data_AF-A0A2U9SIC2-F1
#
_entry.id   AF-A0A2U9SIC2-F1
#
_cell.length_a   1.000
_cell.length_b   1.000
_cell.length_c   1.000
_cell.angle_alpha   90.00
_cell.angle_beta   90.00
_cell.angle_gamma   90.00
#
_symmetry.space_group_name_H-M   'P 1'
#
loop_
_entity.id
_entity.type
_entity.pdbx_description
1 polymer ?
#
loop_
_entity_poly.entity_id
_entity_poly.type
_entity_poly.pdbx_seq_one_letter_code
_entity_poly.pdbx_strand_id
1 'polypeptide(L)'
;MKDRLFAKLSGVVLACGVIAGCASQSTTPPSAEVFNKSLADADAVAKSGDQDKALGLYQQLAKSDPTREEPWSRIAQIQFAQNHYGQAIVAAQEALQRDATDRQAKSVLAVAGLRIATQSLGELRQDASLAGDAKSDAQTLAKQLRDTLGESALFPPEQKTQTKRIRRPIHRPKVAAGAAAPADSGATTPPPPPPTSSGSAPQKGGADPFSALRN
;
A
#
# COMPACT_ATOMS: atom_id res chain seq x y z
N MET A 1 -23.82 -43.85 -62.86
CA MET A 1 -22.68 -44.42 -62.11
C MET A 1 -23.23 -44.78 -60.74
N LYS A 2 -23.26 -46.08 -60.43
CA LYS A 2 -24.01 -46.69 -59.32
C LYS A 2 -23.38 -46.38 -57.96
N ASP A 3 -24.27 -46.26 -56.99
CA ASP A 3 -24.08 -46.06 -55.56
C ASP A 3 -23.18 -47.10 -54.85
N ARG A 4 -22.41 -46.54 -53.92
CA ARG A 4 -22.23 -46.89 -52.50
C ARG A 4 -22.24 -48.37 -52.05
N LEU A 5 -21.36 -48.57 -51.06
CA LEU A 5 -21.38 -49.57 -49.98
C LEU A 5 -20.75 -50.92 -50.32
N PHE A 6 -20.21 -51.53 -49.27
CA PHE A 6 -19.41 -52.76 -49.24
C PHE A 6 -17.96 -52.53 -49.69
N ALA A 7 -16.93 -52.77 -48.88
CA ALA A 7 -16.84 -53.39 -47.58
C ALA A 7 -15.50 -52.87 -47.01
N LYS A 8 -15.51 -52.27 -45.83
CA LYS A 8 -15.04 -52.93 -44.61
C LYS A 8 -13.72 -53.71 -44.81
N LEU A 9 -12.73 -53.34 -43.98
CA LEU A 9 -11.51 -54.07 -43.61
C LEU A 9 -10.24 -53.72 -44.39
N SER A 10 -9.55 -52.67 -43.94
CA SER A 10 -8.07 -52.57 -43.81
C SER A 10 -7.73 -51.09 -43.75
N GLY A 11 -7.12 -50.52 -42.73
CA GLY A 11 -6.62 -51.05 -41.48
C GLY A 11 -6.08 -49.83 -40.74
N VAL A 12 -6.59 -49.61 -39.53
CA VAL A 12 -5.82 -49.06 -38.41
C VAL A 12 -5.13 -47.71 -38.69
N VAL A 13 -5.91 -46.64 -38.46
CA VAL A 13 -5.38 -45.31 -38.10
C VAL A 13 -4.59 -45.47 -36.80
N LEU A 14 -3.28 -45.64 -36.91
CA LEU A 14 -2.33 -45.69 -35.80
C LEU A 14 -1.26 -44.64 -36.07
N ALA A 15 -1.64 -43.40 -35.77
CA ALA A 15 -0.71 -42.29 -35.62
C ALA A 15 -1.11 -41.50 -34.37
N CYS A 16 -1.12 -42.20 -33.23
CA CYS A 16 -0.97 -41.53 -31.93
C CYS A 16 0.46 -41.01 -31.87
N GLY A 17 0.58 -39.68 -31.80
CA GLY A 17 1.85 -38.99 -31.58
C GLY A 17 2.48 -39.43 -30.27
N VAL A 18 3.64 -40.07 -30.37
CA VAL A 18 4.51 -40.32 -29.23
C VAL A 18 5.49 -39.15 -29.19
N ILE A 19 5.12 -38.09 -28.47
CA ILE A 19 6.09 -37.10 -27.98
C ILE A 19 6.85 -37.80 -26.84
N ALA A 20 7.76 -38.71 -27.20
CA ALA A 20 8.77 -39.22 -26.28
C ALA A 20 9.89 -38.19 -26.22
N GLY A 21 9.68 -37.17 -25.40
CA GLY A 21 10.60 -36.04 -25.21
C GLY A 21 10.66 -35.59 -23.76
N CYS A 22 10.93 -36.51 -22.83
CA CYS A 22 11.29 -36.21 -21.44
C CYS A 22 12.43 -37.14 -21.04
N ALA A 23 13.62 -36.93 -21.61
CA ALA A 23 14.83 -37.55 -21.10
C ALA A 23 16.02 -36.62 -21.38
N SER A 24 16.73 -36.26 -20.30
CA SER A 24 18.02 -35.57 -20.30
C SER A 24 18.00 -34.03 -20.25
N GLN A 25 17.28 -33.47 -19.28
CA GLN A 25 17.88 -32.37 -18.52
C GLN A 25 18.34 -32.98 -17.21
N SER A 26 19.65 -33.02 -16.99
CA SER A 26 20.31 -33.57 -15.81
C SER A 26 19.64 -33.04 -14.54
N THR A 27 18.74 -33.84 -13.99
CA THR A 27 17.82 -33.50 -12.89
C THR A 27 18.42 -33.88 -11.54
N THR A 28 19.74 -33.93 -11.46
CA THR A 28 20.42 -34.13 -10.19
C THR A 28 20.52 -32.76 -9.53
N PRO A 29 19.76 -32.49 -8.45
CA PRO A 29 19.91 -31.25 -7.71
C PRO A 29 21.38 -31.10 -7.29
N PRO A 30 21.90 -29.86 -7.26
CA PRO A 30 23.28 -29.62 -6.83
C PRO A 30 23.50 -30.21 -5.44
N SER A 31 24.73 -30.64 -5.13
CA SER A 31 25.04 -31.10 -3.78
C SER A 31 24.72 -30.00 -2.77
N ALA A 32 24.39 -30.41 -1.55
CA ALA A 32 24.00 -29.47 -0.50
C ALA A 32 25.09 -28.41 -0.27
N GLU A 33 26.37 -28.78 -0.39
CA GLU A 33 27.51 -27.87 -0.24
C GLU A 33 27.54 -26.81 -1.35
N VAL A 34 27.32 -27.21 -2.61
CA VAL A 34 27.32 -26.28 -3.76
C VAL A 34 26.15 -25.31 -3.62
N PHE A 35 24.96 -25.80 -3.26
CA PHE A 35 23.80 -24.97 -3.04
C PHE A 35 24.00 -23.98 -1.88
N ASN A 36 24.51 -24.45 -0.74
CA ASN A 36 24.74 -23.60 0.42
C ASN A 36 25.78 -22.51 0.12
N LYS A 37 26.79 -22.82 -0.69
CA LYS A 37 27.77 -21.83 -1.18
C LYS A 37 27.12 -20.78 -2.08
N SER A 38 26.35 -21.19 -3.09
CA SER A 38 25.70 -20.23 -3.99
C SER A 38 24.63 -19.40 -3.28
N LEU A 39 23.95 -19.96 -2.27
CA LEU A 39 23.04 -19.22 -1.40
C LEU A 39 23.78 -18.16 -0.58
N ALA A 40 24.94 -18.49 -0.01
CA ALA A 40 25.77 -17.53 0.73
C ALA A 40 26.32 -16.42 -0.18
N ASP A 41 26.73 -16.76 -1.41
CA ASP A 41 27.18 -15.78 -2.41
C ASP A 41 26.03 -14.83 -2.79
N ALA A 42 24.81 -15.34 -2.98
CA ALA A 42 23.62 -14.52 -3.22
C ALA A 42 23.28 -13.63 -2.03
N ASP A 43 23.37 -14.13 -0.80
CA ASP A 43 23.19 -13.36 0.43
C ASP A 43 24.22 -12.22 0.55
N ALA A 44 25.46 -12.44 0.12
CA ALA A 44 26.50 -11.40 0.10
C ALA A 44 26.14 -10.28 -0.89
N VAL A 45 25.65 -10.63 -2.08
CA VAL A 45 25.18 -9.66 -3.09
C VAL A 45 23.95 -8.89 -2.59
N ALA A 46 23.01 -9.56 -1.91
CA ALA A 46 21.87 -8.87 -1.32
C ALA A 46 22.31 -7.84 -0.27
N LYS A 47 23.30 -8.20 0.56
CA LYS A 47 23.86 -7.34 1.60
C LYS A 47 24.71 -6.19 1.05
N SER A 48 25.31 -6.32 -0.15
CA SER A 48 26.03 -5.22 -0.80
C SER A 48 25.10 -4.13 -1.34
N GLY A 49 23.79 -4.38 -1.37
CA GLY A 49 22.78 -3.46 -1.87
C GLY A 49 22.29 -3.77 -3.29
N ASP A 50 22.91 -4.73 -3.97
CA ASP A 50 22.55 -5.14 -5.34
C ASP A 50 21.36 -6.11 -5.33
N GLN A 51 20.20 -5.63 -4.86
CA GLN A 51 18.99 -6.44 -4.65
C GLN A 51 18.52 -7.15 -5.93
N ASP A 52 18.56 -6.49 -7.09
CA ASP A 52 18.10 -7.07 -8.36
C ASP A 52 19.00 -8.22 -8.83
N LYS A 53 20.32 -8.07 -8.64
CA LYS A 53 21.27 -9.14 -8.94
C LYS A 53 21.08 -10.31 -7.99
N ALA A 54 20.87 -10.04 -6.71
CA ALA A 54 20.57 -11.07 -5.72
C ALA A 54 19.28 -11.83 -6.06
N LEU A 55 18.21 -11.13 -6.46
CA LEU A 55 16.96 -11.75 -6.93
C LEU A 55 17.21 -12.71 -8.09
N GLY A 56 18.01 -12.32 -9.09
CA GLY A 56 18.39 -13.19 -10.19
C GLY A 56 19.10 -14.47 -9.73
N LEU A 57 20.00 -14.36 -8.74
CA LEU A 57 20.70 -15.51 -8.16
C LEU A 57 19.76 -16.43 -7.38
N TYR A 58 18.89 -15.88 -6.52
CA TYR A 58 17.91 -16.69 -5.78
C TYR A 58 16.92 -17.40 -6.71
N GLN A 59 16.50 -16.76 -7.81
CA GLN A 59 15.65 -17.41 -8.80
C GLN A 59 16.35 -18.58 -9.50
N GLN A 60 17.66 -18.47 -9.78
CA GLN A 60 18.44 -19.57 -10.34
C GLN A 60 18.58 -20.71 -9.33
N LEU A 61 18.88 -20.39 -8.06
CA LEU A 61 18.90 -21.33 -6.95
C LEU A 61 17.57 -22.08 -6.82
N ALA A 62 16.46 -21.36 -6.80
CA ALA A 62 15.11 -21.91 -6.73
C ALA A 62 14.74 -22.81 -7.92
N LYS A 63 15.26 -22.52 -9.11
CA LYS A 63 15.10 -23.39 -10.30
C LYS A 63 15.97 -24.64 -10.21
N SER A 64 17.17 -24.53 -9.63
CA SER A 64 18.11 -25.65 -9.51
C SER A 64 17.73 -26.66 -8.43
N ASP A 65 17.13 -26.19 -7.33
CA ASP A 65 16.57 -27.02 -6.27
C ASP A 65 15.22 -26.44 -5.84
N PRO A 66 14.11 -26.90 -6.46
CA PRO A 66 12.78 -26.39 -6.18
C PRO A 66 12.21 -26.93 -4.87
N THR A 67 12.93 -27.74 -4.09
CA THR A 67 12.41 -28.31 -2.83
C THR A 67 12.76 -27.45 -1.60
N ARG A 68 13.81 -26.63 -1.73
CA ARG A 68 14.35 -25.74 -0.69
C ARG A 68 13.50 -24.50 -0.50
N GLU A 69 13.15 -24.16 0.74
CA GLU A 69 12.39 -22.96 1.07
C GLU A 69 13.25 -21.68 1.06
N GLU A 70 14.55 -21.80 1.33
CA GLU A 70 15.40 -20.65 1.64
C GLU A 70 15.45 -19.59 0.51
N PRO A 71 15.63 -19.96 -0.78
CA PRO A 71 15.62 -18.99 -1.87
C PRO A 71 14.28 -18.25 -1.99
N TRP A 72 13.15 -18.94 -1.78
CA TRP A 72 11.81 -18.34 -1.86
C TRP A 72 11.57 -17.35 -0.73
N SER A 73 12.01 -17.70 0.49
CA SER A 73 11.94 -16.81 1.65
C SER A 73 12.77 -15.53 1.43
N ARG A 74 13.97 -15.65 0.83
CA ARG A 74 14.82 -14.51 0.47
C ARG A 74 14.20 -13.64 -0.63
N ILE A 75 13.68 -14.25 -1.70
CA ILE A 75 12.96 -13.53 -2.76
C ILE A 75 11.79 -12.75 -2.17
N ALA A 76 10.98 -13.37 -1.30
CA ALA A 76 9.84 -12.72 -0.67
C ALA A 76 10.25 -11.47 0.14
N GLN A 77 11.32 -11.59 0.94
CA GLN A 77 11.83 -10.47 1.74
C GLN A 77 12.33 -9.31 0.87
N ILE A 78 13.09 -9.61 -0.19
CA ILE A 78 13.62 -8.57 -1.09
C ILE A 78 12.48 -7.87 -1.83
N GLN A 79 11.55 -8.64 -2.41
CA GLN A 79 10.40 -8.09 -3.11
C GLN A 79 9.53 -7.23 -2.18
N PHE A 80 9.39 -7.64 -0.92
CA PHE A 80 8.69 -6.86 0.09
C PHE A 80 9.41 -5.54 0.40
N ALA A 81 10.74 -5.56 0.54
CA ALA A 81 11.55 -4.37 0.77
C ALA A 81 11.50 -3.40 -0.42
N GLN A 82 11.39 -3.92 -1.65
CA GLN A 82 11.22 -3.14 -2.88
C GLN A 82 9.78 -2.63 -3.10
N ASN A 83 8.83 -2.87 -2.18
CA ASN A 83 7.41 -2.56 -2.29
C ASN A 83 6.65 -3.36 -3.38
N HIS A 84 7.24 -4.41 -3.93
CA HIS A 84 6.59 -5.31 -4.88
C HIS A 84 5.72 -6.35 -4.15
N TYR A 85 4.68 -5.87 -3.46
CA TYR A 85 3.88 -6.69 -2.53
C TYR A 85 3.23 -7.91 -3.18
N GLY A 86 2.76 -7.81 -4.43
CA GLY A 86 2.17 -8.94 -5.15
C GLY A 86 3.18 -10.07 -5.39
N GLN A 87 4.40 -9.73 -5.83
CA GLN A 87 5.47 -10.70 -6.08
C GLN A 87 5.98 -11.30 -4.77
N ALA A 88 6.08 -10.47 -3.71
CA ALA A 88 6.41 -10.93 -2.37
C ALA A 88 5.42 -11.97 -1.83
N ILE A 89 4.11 -11.77 -2.05
CA ILE A 89 3.08 -12.73 -1.63
C ILE A 89 3.25 -14.08 -2.32
N VAL A 90 3.47 -14.09 -3.64
CA VAL A 90 3.67 -15.34 -4.40
C VAL A 90 4.91 -16.08 -3.87
N ALA A 91 6.04 -15.39 -3.74
CA ALA A 91 7.28 -15.99 -3.21
C ALA A 91 7.12 -16.48 -1.76
N ALA A 92 6.37 -15.76 -0.92
CA ALA A 92 6.09 -16.18 0.46
C ALA A 92 5.21 -17.45 0.49
N GLN A 93 4.20 -17.54 -0.37
CA GLN A 93 3.38 -18.76 -0.50
C GLN A 93 4.19 -19.93 -1.02
N GLU A 94 5.13 -19.69 -1.94
CA GLU A 94 6.07 -20.70 -2.41
C GLU A 94 7.01 -21.21 -1.32
N ALA A 95 7.50 -20.33 -0.45
CA ALA A 95 8.26 -20.74 0.73
C ALA A 95 7.40 -21.59 1.67
N LEU A 96 6.17 -21.16 1.96
CA LEU A 96 5.25 -21.86 2.87
C LEU A 96 4.75 -23.22 2.33
N GLN A 97 4.73 -23.40 1.02
CA GLN A 97 4.43 -24.70 0.41
C GLN A 97 5.54 -25.73 0.66
N ARG A 98 6.78 -25.27 0.91
CA ARG A 98 7.95 -26.12 1.18
C ARG A 98 8.15 -26.30 2.68
N ASP A 99 8.12 -25.20 3.43
CA ASP A 99 8.11 -25.20 4.88
C ASP A 99 7.00 -24.30 5.43
N ALA A 100 5.93 -24.93 5.92
CA ALA A 100 4.80 -24.22 6.54
C ALA A 100 5.15 -23.55 7.88
N THR A 101 6.35 -23.76 8.44
CA THR A 101 6.80 -23.18 9.71
C THR A 101 7.61 -21.90 9.54
N ASP A 102 7.98 -21.51 8.31
CA ASP A 102 8.73 -20.28 8.04
C ASP A 102 7.97 -19.03 8.54
N ARG A 103 8.49 -18.45 9.64
CA ARG A 103 7.93 -17.24 10.25
C ARG A 103 8.15 -16.00 9.38
N GLN A 104 9.25 -15.93 8.63
CA GLN A 104 9.55 -14.79 7.76
C GLN A 104 8.54 -14.75 6.62
N ALA A 105 8.30 -15.87 5.94
CA ALA A 105 7.30 -15.96 4.88
C ALA A 105 5.89 -15.60 5.38
N LYS A 106 5.47 -16.10 6.56
CA LYS A 106 4.19 -15.70 7.17
C LYS A 106 4.09 -14.20 7.44
N SER A 107 5.16 -13.60 7.96
CA SER A 107 5.18 -12.16 8.25
C SER A 107 5.09 -11.32 6.98
N VAL A 108 5.83 -11.70 5.93
CA VAL A 108 5.79 -11.03 4.63
C VAL A 108 4.40 -11.14 4.02
N LEU A 109 3.80 -12.34 4.01
CA LEU A 109 2.46 -12.56 3.47
C LEU A 109 1.42 -11.68 4.19
N ALA A 110 1.44 -11.66 5.53
CA ALA A 110 0.50 -10.88 6.33
C ALA A 110 0.66 -9.37 6.10
N VAL A 111 1.90 -8.86 6.15
CA VAL A 111 2.14 -7.41 6.03
C VAL A 111 1.98 -6.93 4.58
N ALA A 112 2.42 -7.72 3.59
CA ALA A 112 2.22 -7.40 2.18
C ALA A 112 0.72 -7.35 1.84
N GLY A 113 -0.06 -8.35 2.27
CA GLY A 113 -1.50 -8.37 2.09
C GLY A 113 -2.19 -7.18 2.74
N LEU A 114 -1.80 -6.81 3.97
CA LEU A 114 -2.33 -5.63 4.64
C LEU A 114 -2.00 -4.35 3.87
N ARG A 115 -0.76 -4.17 3.40
CA ARG A 115 -0.37 -2.97 2.64
C ARG A 115 -1.16 -2.84 1.34
N ILE A 116 -1.32 -3.93 0.58
CA ILE A 116 -2.17 -3.94 -0.61
C ILE A 116 -3.61 -3.56 -0.25
N ALA A 117 -4.19 -4.16 0.79
CA ALA A 117 -5.55 -3.84 1.21
C ALA A 117 -5.71 -2.36 1.60
N THR A 118 -4.72 -1.78 2.28
CA THR A 118 -4.72 -0.34 2.60
C THR A 118 -4.59 0.54 1.37
N GLN A 119 -3.79 0.13 0.37
CA GLN A 119 -3.67 0.84 -0.90
C GLN A 119 -5.00 0.83 -1.65
N SER A 120 -5.63 -0.34 -1.81
CA SER A 120 -6.93 -0.47 -2.48
C SER A 120 -8.04 0.30 -1.78
N LEU A 121 -8.06 0.33 -0.45
CA LEU A 121 -9.01 1.15 0.30
C LEU A 121 -8.74 2.65 0.11
N GLY A 122 -7.47 3.05 0.01
CA GLY A 122 -7.07 4.42 -0.31
C GLY A 122 -7.56 4.84 -1.69
N GLU A 123 -7.33 4.01 -2.71
CA GLU A 123 -7.83 4.23 -4.08
C GLU A 123 -9.35 4.34 -4.11
N LEU A 124 -10.07 3.43 -3.45
CA LEU A 124 -11.54 3.47 -3.40
C LEU A 124 -12.08 4.75 -2.73
N ARG A 125 -11.39 5.25 -1.69
CA ARG A 125 -11.75 6.53 -1.05
C ARG A 125 -11.43 7.71 -1.95
N GLN A 126 -10.31 7.66 -2.68
CA GLN A 126 -9.95 8.67 -3.66
C GLN A 126 -11.01 8.72 -4.76
N ASP A 127 -11.40 7.58 -5.32
CA ASP A 127 -12.45 7.46 -6.32
C ASP A 127 -13.80 7.97 -5.81
N ALA A 128 -14.18 7.62 -4.58
CA ALA A 128 -15.38 8.13 -3.94
C ALA A 128 -15.35 9.64 -3.72
N SER A 129 -14.16 10.23 -3.45
CA SER A 129 -14.01 11.68 -3.34
C SER A 129 -14.03 12.38 -4.72
N LEU A 130 -13.52 11.72 -5.75
CA LEU A 130 -13.49 12.22 -7.14
C LEU A 130 -14.86 12.11 -7.82
N ALA A 131 -15.66 11.12 -7.45
CA ALA A 131 -17.09 11.03 -7.80
C ALA A 131 -17.93 12.16 -7.16
N GLY A 132 -17.29 13.11 -6.47
CA GLY A 132 -17.91 14.17 -5.69
C GLY A 132 -18.38 13.64 -4.34
N ASP A 133 -18.48 14.53 -3.35
CA ASP A 133 -19.25 14.23 -2.14
C ASP A 133 -20.65 13.82 -2.62
N ALA A 134 -20.94 12.51 -2.72
CA ALA A 134 -22.26 12.02 -3.14
C ALA A 134 -23.38 12.65 -2.30
N LYS A 135 -23.04 13.09 -1.08
CA LYS A 135 -23.84 13.95 -0.22
C LYS A 135 -24.05 15.38 -0.74
N SER A 136 -23.01 16.06 -1.22
CA SER A 136 -23.10 17.38 -1.88
C SER A 136 -23.92 17.30 -3.17
N ASP A 137 -23.71 16.26 -3.97
CA ASP A 137 -24.46 16.04 -5.21
C ASP A 137 -25.93 15.72 -4.91
N ALA A 138 -26.19 14.84 -3.93
CA ALA A 138 -27.54 14.59 -3.44
C ALA A 138 -28.20 15.84 -2.83
N GLN A 139 -27.44 16.71 -2.14
CA GLN A 139 -27.95 17.99 -1.62
C GLN A 139 -28.29 18.97 -2.74
N THR A 140 -27.48 19.02 -3.79
CA THR A 140 -27.73 19.85 -4.98
C THR A 140 -28.96 19.35 -5.72
N LEU A 141 -29.07 18.04 -5.93
CA LEU A 141 -30.23 17.41 -6.55
C LEU A 141 -31.50 17.61 -5.72
N ALA A 142 -31.44 17.41 -4.40
CA ALA A 142 -32.57 17.64 -3.50
C ALA A 142 -33.02 19.10 -3.50
N LYS A 143 -32.08 20.06 -3.60
CA LYS A 143 -32.41 21.48 -3.72
C LYS A 143 -33.12 21.78 -5.03
N GLN A 144 -32.63 21.25 -6.15
CA GLN A 144 -33.28 21.39 -7.45
C GLN A 144 -34.69 20.80 -7.44
N LEU A 145 -34.88 19.59 -6.89
CA LEU A 145 -36.20 18.97 -6.77
C LEU A 145 -37.17 19.84 -5.94
N ARG A 146 -36.71 20.37 -4.80
CA ARG A 146 -37.50 21.27 -3.95
C ARG A 146 -37.92 22.55 -4.68
N ASP A 147 -37.01 23.14 -5.45
CA ASP A 147 -37.29 24.34 -6.23
C ASP A 147 -38.31 24.04 -7.36
N THR A 148 -38.19 22.89 -8.04
CA THR A 148 -39.15 22.48 -9.08
C THR A 148 -40.55 22.16 -8.54
N LEU A 149 -40.64 21.63 -7.33
CA LEU A 149 -41.91 21.32 -6.66
C LEU A 149 -42.60 22.56 -6.08
N GLY A 150 -41.97 23.74 -6.16
CA GLY A 150 -42.51 25.00 -5.62
C GLY A 150 -42.62 25.02 -4.10
N GLU A 151 -41.95 24.09 -3.41
CA GLU A 151 -42.13 23.85 -1.97
C GLU A 151 -41.50 24.97 -1.12
N SER A 152 -40.62 25.79 -1.69
CA SER A 152 -40.14 27.05 -1.09
C SER A 152 -41.28 28.02 -0.73
N ALA A 153 -42.47 27.86 -1.33
CA ALA A 153 -43.68 28.58 -0.97
C ALA A 153 -44.54 27.86 0.10
N LEU A 154 -44.37 26.54 0.29
CA LEU A 154 -45.18 25.70 1.19
C LEU A 154 -44.50 25.42 2.55
N PHE A 155 -43.16 25.35 2.59
CA PHE A 155 -42.38 25.24 3.82
C PHE A 155 -41.30 26.33 3.85
N PRO A 156 -41.61 27.51 4.41
CA PRO A 156 -40.62 28.53 4.68
C PRO A 156 -39.48 27.92 5.50
N PRO A 157 -38.21 28.24 5.22
CA PRO A 157 -37.11 27.73 6.04
C PRO A 157 -37.37 28.21 7.47
N GLU A 158 -37.50 27.26 8.42
CA GLU A 158 -37.49 27.52 9.86
C GLU A 158 -36.29 28.43 10.13
N GLN A 159 -36.55 29.73 10.25
CA GLN A 159 -35.55 30.72 10.58
C GLN A 159 -35.11 30.36 11.99
N LYS A 160 -33.99 29.63 12.11
CA LYS A 160 -33.28 29.47 13.37
C LYS A 160 -33.03 30.87 13.89
N THR A 161 -33.86 31.28 14.83
CA THR A 161 -33.86 32.59 15.45
C THR A 161 -32.47 32.73 16.04
N GLN A 162 -31.65 33.55 15.41
CA GLN A 162 -30.34 33.93 15.95
C GLN A 162 -30.65 34.71 17.23
N THR A 163 -30.68 34.00 18.34
CA THR A 163 -30.71 34.59 19.67
C THR A 163 -29.41 35.37 19.80
N LYS A 164 -29.47 36.67 19.49
CA LYS A 164 -28.39 37.63 19.71
C LYS A 164 -27.99 37.50 21.17
N ARG A 165 -26.84 36.88 21.44
CA ARG A 165 -26.21 36.88 22.76
C ARG A 165 -25.92 38.33 23.14
N ILE A 166 -26.77 38.89 23.98
CA ILE A 166 -26.55 40.20 24.62
C ILE A 166 -25.29 40.05 25.49
N ARG A 167 -24.16 40.59 25.03
CA ARG A 167 -22.96 40.71 25.85
C ARG A 167 -23.20 41.83 26.87
N ARG A 168 -23.36 41.47 28.15
CA ARG A 168 -23.36 42.42 29.25
C ARG A 168 -21.94 42.97 29.44
N PRO A 169 -21.74 44.30 29.47
CA PRO A 169 -20.42 44.87 29.72
C PRO A 169 -20.04 44.65 31.19
N ILE A 170 -18.89 44.00 31.40
CA ILE A 170 -18.27 43.89 32.74
C ILE A 170 -17.51 45.19 32.97
N HIS A 171 -17.96 46.00 33.94
CA HIS A 171 -17.20 47.16 34.40
C HIS A 171 -15.94 46.70 35.14
N ARG A 172 -14.77 47.05 34.60
CA ARG A 172 -13.49 46.90 35.28
C ARG A 172 -13.07 48.27 35.83
N PRO A 173 -12.75 48.42 37.14
CA PRO A 173 -12.36 49.71 37.68
C PRO A 173 -10.94 50.10 37.22
N LYS A 174 -10.79 51.40 37.00
CA LYS A 174 -9.63 52.11 36.47
C LYS A 174 -8.58 52.34 37.56
N VAL A 175 -7.32 51.96 37.29
CA VAL A 175 -6.14 52.41 38.05
C VAL A 175 -5.34 53.36 37.14
N ALA A 176 -5.13 54.59 37.60
CA ALA A 176 -4.22 55.59 37.02
C ALA A 176 -2.77 55.24 37.43
N ALA A 177 -1.67 55.68 36.83
CA ALA A 177 -1.34 56.76 35.91
C ALA A 177 0.05 56.46 35.31
N GLY A 178 0.42 57.13 34.21
CA GLY A 178 1.82 57.20 33.76
C GLY A 178 1.94 57.65 32.31
N ALA A 179 2.40 58.88 32.10
CA ALA A 179 2.40 59.63 30.84
C ALA A 179 3.58 59.30 29.91
N ALA A 180 3.36 59.42 28.59
CA ALA A 180 4.08 60.27 27.64
C ALA A 180 4.05 59.70 26.20
N ALA A 181 3.65 60.53 25.24
CA ALA A 181 3.80 60.37 23.79
C ALA A 181 4.73 61.51 23.28
N PRO A 182 5.35 61.46 22.08
CA PRO A 182 4.65 61.57 20.78
C PRO A 182 5.18 60.62 19.67
N ALA A 183 4.32 60.05 18.83
CA ALA A 183 3.96 60.45 17.46
C ALA A 183 5.07 60.30 16.39
N ASP A 184 4.88 59.37 15.43
CA ASP A 184 4.97 59.66 14.00
C ASP A 184 4.14 58.65 13.18
N SER A 185 3.70 59.13 12.02
CA SER A 185 2.70 58.64 11.08
C SER A 185 3.26 57.58 10.12
N GLY A 186 2.37 56.82 9.46
CA GLY A 186 2.69 56.24 8.15
C GLY A 186 2.12 54.85 7.90
N ALA A 187 1.17 54.79 6.97
CA ALA A 187 0.50 53.58 6.50
C ALA A 187 1.43 52.61 5.75
N THR A 188 1.12 51.31 5.80
CA THR A 188 0.93 50.35 4.68
C THR A 188 1.31 48.92 5.09
N THR A 189 0.38 47.98 4.87
CA THR A 189 0.58 46.53 5.02
C THR A 189 1.24 45.96 3.75
N PRO A 190 2.13 44.96 3.87
CA PRO A 190 1.84 43.63 3.29
C PRO A 190 2.26 42.44 4.21
N PRO A 191 1.93 41.17 3.86
CA PRO A 191 1.72 40.05 4.81
C PRO A 191 3.02 39.31 5.24
N PRO A 192 2.96 38.41 6.24
CA PRO A 192 4.16 37.85 6.88
C PRO A 192 4.78 36.67 6.11
N PRO A 193 6.12 36.50 6.16
CA PRO A 193 6.78 35.27 5.73
C PRO A 193 6.74 34.17 6.83
N PRO A 194 6.89 32.89 6.47
CA PRO A 194 6.82 31.76 7.41
C PRO A 194 8.06 31.67 8.33
N PRO A 195 7.95 31.11 9.54
CA PRO A 195 9.10 30.93 10.42
C PRO A 195 10.00 29.80 9.90
N THR A 196 11.24 30.16 9.58
CA THR A 196 12.35 29.25 9.32
C THR A 196 12.71 28.46 10.57
N SER A 197 12.78 27.14 10.40
CA SER A 197 13.36 26.18 11.32
C SER A 197 14.84 26.48 11.57
N SER A 198 15.17 27.00 12.75
CA SER A 198 16.53 26.95 13.27
C SER A 198 16.81 25.53 13.74
N GLY A 199 17.71 24.87 13.03
CA GLY A 199 18.25 23.57 13.41
C GLY A 199 18.96 23.63 14.76
N SER A 200 18.78 22.57 15.53
CA SER A 200 19.66 22.20 16.64
C SER A 200 19.77 20.68 16.62
N ALA A 201 20.96 20.19 16.33
CA ALA A 201 21.40 18.82 16.59
C ALA A 201 22.60 18.90 17.56
N PRO A 202 23.03 17.81 18.22
CA PRO A 202 22.31 16.62 18.65
C PRO A 202 22.48 16.42 20.18
N GLN A 203 21.46 15.91 20.90
CA GLN A 203 21.68 15.41 22.28
C GLN A 203 21.30 13.94 22.41
N LYS A 204 22.36 13.17 22.67
CA LYS A 204 22.43 11.76 23.04
C LYS A 204 21.75 11.57 24.40
N GLY A 205 20.85 10.59 24.52
CA GLY A 205 20.29 10.16 25.81
C GLY A 205 18.89 9.56 25.67
N GLY A 206 18.83 8.23 25.54
CA GLY A 206 17.59 7.48 25.43
C GLY A 206 16.73 7.55 26.69
N ALA A 207 15.47 7.89 26.52
CA ALA A 207 14.38 7.60 27.44
C ALA A 207 13.18 7.14 26.61
N ASP A 208 12.80 5.88 26.77
CA ASP A 208 11.82 5.19 25.94
C ASP A 208 10.40 5.78 26.10
N PRO A 209 9.77 6.25 24.99
CA PRO A 209 8.48 6.96 25.01
C PRO A 209 7.25 6.07 25.29
N PHE A 210 7.43 4.76 25.48
CA PHE A 210 6.34 3.78 25.68
C PHE A 210 6.26 3.22 27.10
N SER A 211 6.96 3.84 28.06
CA SER A 211 6.98 3.39 29.46
C SER A 211 5.62 3.53 30.17
N ALA A 212 4.68 4.31 29.63
CA ALA A 212 3.35 4.51 30.17
C ALA A 212 2.31 3.42 29.80
N LEU A 213 2.68 2.42 29.00
CA LEU A 213 1.76 1.38 28.52
C LEU A 213 1.97 0.00 29.18
N ARG A 214 2.83 -0.07 30.20
CA ARG A 214 2.99 -1.28 31.02
C ARG A 214 2.16 -1.15 32.30
N ASN A 215 0.91 -1.60 32.21
CA ASN A 215 0.05 -1.96 33.34
C ASN A 215 -0.52 -3.35 33.09
#